data_AF-R9GNR3-F1
#
_entry.id   AF-R9GNR3-F1
#
_cell.length_a   1.000
_cell.length_b   1.000
_cell.length_c   1.000
_cell.angle_alpha   90.00
_cell.angle_beta   90.00
_cell.angle_gamma   90.00
#
_symmetry.space_group_name_H-M   'P 1'
#
loop_
_entity.id
_entity.type
_entity.pdbx_description
1 polymer ?
#
loop_
_entity_poly.entity_id
_entity_poly.type
_entity_poly.pdbx_seq_one_letter_code
_entity_poly.pdbx_strand_id
1 'polypeptide(L)'
;MEDTDENDVLDMMQEANADLLFVGHSHKPYHRILKTTDGRFKHIINLGSVGKPKDKDQRACYVLLTIHANSSVWEKDSIHVEFRRIEYDVETAAKAIESSPLPNEFAKALRLAK
;
A
#
# COMPACT_ATOMS: atom_id res chain seq x y z
N MET A 1 1.71 10.24 3.43
CA MET A 1 0.93 10.08 2.18
C MET A 1 -0.51 9.63 2.43
N GLU A 2 -0.81 8.88 3.49
CA GLU A 2 -2.21 8.61 3.85
C GLU A 2 -2.95 9.93 4.19
N ASP A 3 -2.40 10.71 5.12
CA ASP A 3 -2.96 11.99 5.57
C ASP A 3 -2.32 13.24 4.93
N THR A 4 -1.51 13.06 3.89
CA THR A 4 -0.87 14.19 3.19
C THR A 4 -1.93 14.97 2.42
N ASP A 5 -1.81 16.31 2.41
CA ASP A 5 -2.74 17.20 1.69
C ASP A 5 -2.94 16.74 0.25
N GLU A 6 -4.17 16.88 -0.26
CA GLU A 6 -4.51 16.43 -1.61
C GLU A 6 -3.71 17.17 -2.68
N ASN A 7 -3.48 18.48 -2.51
CA ASN A 7 -2.74 19.28 -3.50
C ASN A 7 -1.27 18.87 -3.56
N ASP A 8 -0.64 18.66 -2.40
CA ASP A 8 0.74 18.17 -2.33
C ASP A 8 0.89 16.83 -3.07
N VAL A 9 -0.06 15.91 -2.88
CA VAL A 9 -0.04 14.62 -3.58
C VAL A 9 -0.27 14.80 -5.09
N LEU A 10 -1.19 15.68 -5.49
CA LEU A 10 -1.44 15.96 -6.90
C LEU A 10 -0.22 16.58 -7.59
N ASP A 11 0.49 17.49 -6.93
CA ASP A 11 1.72 18.12 -7.41
C ASP A 11 2.82 17.07 -7.62
N MET A 12 3.02 16.18 -6.63
CA MET A 12 3.94 15.05 -6.76
C MET A 12 3.59 14.14 -7.95
N MET A 13 2.30 13.82 -8.13
CA MET A 13 1.84 12.99 -9.24
C MET A 13 1.96 13.71 -10.59
N GLN A 14 1.85 15.04 -10.63
CA GLN A 14 2.10 15.84 -11.82
C GLN A 14 3.59 15.83 -12.19
N GLU A 15 4.48 16.05 -11.21
CA GLU A 15 5.93 15.99 -11.42
C GLU A 15 6.37 14.61 -11.94
N ALA A 16 5.79 13.54 -11.38
CA ALA A 16 6.03 12.16 -11.83
C ALA A 16 5.36 11.80 -13.16
N ASN A 17 4.54 12.70 -13.73
CA ASN A 17 3.69 12.44 -14.90
C ASN A 17 2.88 11.12 -14.77
N ALA A 18 2.23 10.94 -13.61
CA ALA A 18 1.54 9.71 -13.25
C ALA A 18 0.03 9.94 -13.01
N ASP A 19 -0.80 9.03 -13.50
CA ASP A 19 -2.22 8.92 -13.16
C ASP A 19 -2.45 7.89 -12.03
N LEU A 20 -1.58 6.88 -11.94
CA LEU A 20 -1.53 5.90 -10.87
C LEU A 20 -0.16 5.99 -10.17
N LEU A 21 -0.13 6.27 -8.87
CA LEU A 21 1.08 6.32 -8.07
C LEU A 21 1.07 5.19 -7.03
N PHE A 22 1.99 4.23 -7.17
CA PHE A 22 2.17 3.15 -6.21
C PHE A 22 3.28 3.49 -5.22
N VAL A 23 2.98 3.35 -3.93
CA VAL A 23 3.89 3.69 -2.85
C VAL A 23 3.99 2.56 -1.83
N GLY A 24 5.05 2.57 -1.04
CA GLY A 24 5.28 1.60 0.03
C GLY A 24 5.75 2.29 1.29
N HIS A 25 6.84 1.79 1.88
CA HIS A 25 7.56 2.36 3.02
C HIS A 25 6.81 2.37 4.37
N SER A 26 5.54 2.80 4.41
CA SER A 26 4.74 2.84 5.64
C SER A 26 4.31 1.46 6.14
N HIS A 27 4.23 0.48 5.23
CA HIS A 27 3.70 -0.86 5.45
C HIS A 27 2.21 -0.89 5.85
N LYS A 28 1.47 0.17 5.51
CA LYS A 28 0.03 0.28 5.75
C LYS A 28 -0.68 0.47 4.42
N PRO A 29 -1.52 -0.49 3.99
CA PRO A 29 -2.22 -0.38 2.73
C PRO A 29 -3.31 0.69 2.81
N TYR A 30 -3.41 1.49 1.75
CA TYR A 30 -4.51 2.41 1.55
C TYR A 30 -4.65 2.74 0.06
N HIS A 31 -5.81 3.23 -0.33
CA HIS A 31 -6.07 3.75 -1.67
C HIS A 31 -6.83 5.07 -1.54
N ARG A 32 -6.27 6.14 -2.12
CA ARG A 32 -6.96 7.43 -2.28
C ARG A 32 -7.20 7.71 -3.76
N ILE A 33 -8.35 8.30 -4.05
CA ILE A 33 -8.70 8.77 -5.39
C ILE A 33 -8.85 10.28 -5.30
N LEU A 34 -8.03 11.01 -6.04
CA LEU A 34 -7.96 12.47 -6.03
C LEU A 34 -8.51 13.00 -7.35
N LYS A 35 -9.28 14.09 -7.29
CA LYS A 35 -9.82 14.75 -8.48
C LYS A 35 -8.99 16.00 -8.78
N THR A 36 -8.45 16.10 -9.98
CA THR A 36 -7.74 17.30 -10.46
C THR A 36 -8.72 18.42 -10.79
N THR A 37 -8.21 19.65 -10.93
CA THR A 37 -8.99 20.84 -11.30
C THR A 37 -9.63 20.72 -12.68
N ASP A 38 -8.99 20.02 -13.62
CA ASP A 38 -9.54 19.75 -14.95
C ASP A 38 -10.52 18.56 -14.99
N GLY A 39 -10.75 17.89 -13.85
CA GLY A 39 -11.79 16.87 -13.70
C GLY A 39 -11.33 15.42 -13.88
N ARG A 40 -10.04 15.18 -14.06
CA ARG A 40 -9.45 13.82 -14.09
C ARG A 40 -9.33 13.24 -12.68
N PHE A 41 -9.33 11.92 -12.59
CA PHE A 41 -9.12 11.15 -11.38
C PHE A 41 -7.73 10.53 -11.39
N LYS A 42 -7.02 10.72 -10.29
CA LYS A 42 -5.70 10.16 -10.04
C LYS A 42 -5.76 9.23 -8.83
N HIS A 43 -5.05 8.12 -8.88
CA HIS A 43 -5.07 7.11 -7.82
C HIS A 43 -3.70 7.00 -7.17
N ILE A 44 -3.65 7.13 -5.85
CA ILE A 44 -2.45 6.80 -5.07
C ILE A 44 -2.75 5.56 -4.22
N ILE A 45 -1.91 4.54 -4.37
CA ILE A 45 -2.09 3.23 -3.74
C ILE A 45 -0.84 2.89 -2.93
N ASN A 46 -1.00 2.73 -1.62
CA ASN A 46 0.04 2.11 -0.80
C ASN A 46 -0.18 0.61 -0.77
N LEU A 47 0.83 -0.16 -1.19
CA LEU A 47 0.73 -1.61 -1.37
C LEU A 47 0.64 -2.37 -0.03
N GLY A 48 0.94 -1.72 1.09
CA GLY A 48 1.13 -2.38 2.38
C GLY A 48 2.52 -3.01 2.48
N SER A 49 2.61 -4.22 3.03
CA SER A 49 3.86 -4.95 3.15
C SER A 49 3.62 -6.45 3.10
N VAL A 50 4.47 -7.16 2.34
CA VAL A 50 4.51 -8.63 2.34
C VAL A 50 5.14 -9.15 3.62
N GLY A 51 6.29 -8.59 4.03
CA GLY A 51 7.12 -9.17 5.07
C GLY A 51 6.95 -8.57 6.47
N LYS A 52 6.44 -7.34 6.61
CA LYS A 52 6.25 -6.70 7.92
C LYS A 52 5.06 -5.73 7.91
N PRO A 53 3.81 -6.20 7.83
CA PRO A 53 2.62 -5.34 7.94
C PRO A 53 2.64 -4.50 9.22
N LYS A 54 2.11 -3.27 9.16
CA LYS A 54 2.06 -2.31 10.30
C LYS A 54 0.66 -1.80 10.61
N ASP A 55 -0.35 -2.53 10.20
CA ASP A 55 -1.76 -2.14 10.22
C ASP A 55 -2.62 -3.09 11.06
N LYS A 56 -2.00 -3.82 11.99
CA LYS A 56 -2.64 -4.77 12.92
C LYS A 56 -3.17 -6.07 12.27
N ASP A 57 -2.95 -6.28 10.97
CA ASP A 57 -3.18 -7.56 10.28
C ASP A 57 -1.82 -8.17 9.90
N GLN A 58 -1.47 -9.30 10.52
CA GLN A 58 -0.17 -9.94 10.32
C GLN A 58 0.00 -10.57 8.94
N ARG A 59 -1.09 -10.79 8.20
CA ARG A 59 -1.06 -11.43 6.88
C ARG A 59 -0.29 -10.56 5.89
N ALA A 60 0.52 -11.22 5.06
CA ALA A 60 1.22 -10.57 3.97
C ALA A 60 0.24 -9.81 3.09
N CYS A 61 0.56 -8.58 2.72
CA CYS A 61 -0.28 -7.73 1.90
C CYS A 61 0.41 -7.35 0.59
N TYR A 62 -0.35 -7.45 -0.50
CA TYR A 62 0.00 -6.92 -1.81
C TYR A 62 -1.28 -6.44 -2.52
N VAL A 63 -1.11 -5.75 -3.65
CA VAL A 63 -2.23 -5.25 -4.45
C VAL A 63 -2.35 -6.04 -5.74
N LEU A 64 -3.59 -6.43 -6.07
CA LEU A 64 -3.97 -6.84 -7.41
C LEU A 64 -4.70 -5.66 -8.08
N LEU A 65 -4.16 -5.17 -9.17
CA LEU A 65 -4.75 -4.09 -9.97
C LEU A 65 -5.32 -4.67 -11.26
N THR A 66 -6.58 -4.35 -11.54
CA THR A 66 -7.20 -4.64 -12.84
C THR A 66 -7.47 -3.34 -13.59
N ILE A 67 -6.95 -3.26 -14.81
CA ILE A 67 -7.19 -2.18 -15.76
C ILE A 67 -7.81 -2.79 -17.01
N HIS A 68 -8.89 -2.19 -17.50
CA HIS A 68 -9.58 -2.62 -18.71
C HIS A 68 -9.23 -1.71 -19.89
N ALA A 69 -9.48 -2.16 -21.13
CA ALA A 69 -9.20 -1.38 -22.33
C ALA A 69 -9.99 -0.07 -22.40
N ASN A 70 -11.14 -0.01 -21.73
CA ASN A 70 -11.99 1.17 -21.62
C ASN A 70 -11.74 1.97 -20.33
N SER A 71 -10.71 1.63 -19.53
CA SER A 71 -10.38 2.41 -18.35
C SER A 71 -10.03 3.85 -18.72
N SER A 72 -10.49 4.80 -17.92
CA SER A 72 -10.48 6.22 -18.23
C SER A 72 -10.16 7.03 -16.99
N VAL A 73 -9.26 8.02 -17.13
CA VAL A 73 -8.99 9.02 -16.08
C VAL A 73 -10.19 9.94 -15.82
N TRP A 74 -11.23 9.90 -16.64
CA TRP A 74 -12.44 10.72 -16.46
C TRP A 74 -13.50 10.02 -15.59
N GLU A 75 -13.26 8.76 -15.22
CA GLU A 75 -14.17 7.96 -14.42
C GLU A 75 -13.49 7.52 -13.12
N LYS A 76 -14.11 7.83 -11.98
CA LYS A 76 -13.54 7.56 -10.65
C LYS A 76 -13.24 6.08 -10.41
N ASP A 77 -14.15 5.21 -10.83
CA ASP A 77 -14.13 3.78 -10.54
C ASP A 77 -13.68 2.94 -11.76
N SER A 78 -12.90 3.56 -12.67
CA SER A 78 -12.50 2.95 -13.95
C SER A 78 -11.44 1.85 -13.82
N ILE A 79 -10.84 1.70 -12.64
CA ILE A 79 -9.88 0.64 -12.31
C ILE A 79 -10.33 -0.08 -11.03
N HIS A 80 -9.95 -1.35 -10.89
CA HIS A 80 -10.22 -2.12 -9.68
C HIS A 80 -8.93 -2.39 -8.91
N VAL A 81 -8.90 -2.01 -7.63
CA VAL A 81 -7.76 -2.19 -6.72
C VAL A 81 -8.17 -3.12 -5.60
N GLU A 82 -7.51 -4.26 -5.48
CA GLU A 82 -7.74 -5.23 -4.41
C GLU A 82 -6.52 -5.36 -3.50
N PHE A 83 -6.71 -5.17 -2.20
CA PHE A 83 -5.71 -5.51 -1.18
C PHE A 83 -5.82 -6.98 -0.83
N ARG A 84 -4.92 -7.79 -1.38
CA ARG A 84 -4.87 -9.23 -1.14
C ARG A 84 -4.09 -9.51 0.14
N ARG A 85 -4.66 -10.37 0.98
CA ARG A 85 -4.03 -10.86 2.22
C ARG A 85 -3.76 -12.34 2.12
N ILE A 86 -2.53 -12.73 2.47
CA ILE A 86 -2.11 -14.14 2.49
C ILE A 86 -1.61 -14.48 3.89
N GLU A 87 -2.18 -15.54 4.47
CA GLU A 87 -1.69 -16.13 5.70
C GLU A 87 -0.34 -16.81 5.48
N TYR A 88 0.55 -16.67 6.44
CA TYR A 88 1.81 -17.39 6.52
C TYR A 88 2.11 -17.70 7.98
N ASP A 89 3.06 -18.57 8.23
CA ASP A 89 3.48 -18.90 9.59
C ASP A 89 4.33 -17.77 10.20
N VAL A 90 3.63 -16.82 10.82
CA VAL A 90 4.22 -15.67 11.53
C VAL A 90 5.15 -16.13 12.65
N GLU A 91 4.80 -17.21 13.36
CA GLU A 91 5.61 -17.70 14.47
C GLU A 91 6.92 -18.32 14.02
N THR A 92 6.91 -19.06 12.91
CA THR A 92 8.15 -19.58 12.30
C THR A 92 9.07 -18.43 11.88
N ALA A 93 8.53 -17.38 11.25
CA ALA A 93 9.32 -16.20 10.88
C ALA A 93 9.86 -15.45 12.12
N ALA A 94 9.03 -15.26 13.15
CA ALA A 94 9.41 -14.59 14.38
C ALA A 94 10.51 -15.34 15.15
N LYS A 95 10.41 -16.68 15.26
CA LYS A 95 11.44 -17.52 15.91
C LYS A 95 12.76 -17.52 15.14
N ALA A 96 12.71 -17.44 13.81
CA ALA A 96 13.91 -17.30 13.00
C ALA A 96 14.64 -15.98 13.30
N ILE A 97 13.91 -14.88 13.53
CA ILE A 97 14.48 -13.61 13.97
C ILE A 97 15.09 -13.73 15.36
N GLU A 98 14.39 -14.34 16.32
CA GLU A 98 14.90 -14.56 17.69
C GLU A 98 16.14 -15.45 17.75
N SER A 99 16.30 -16.35 16.77
CA SER A 99 17.47 -17.22 16.62
C SER A 99 18.61 -16.57 15.84
N SER A 100 18.45 -15.32 15.40
CA SER A 100 19.43 -14.57 14.62
C SER A 100 20.10 -13.47 15.46
N PRO A 101 21.13 -12.78 14.93
CA PRO A 101 21.72 -11.62 15.61
C PRO A 101 20.81 -10.38 15.67
N LEU A 102 19.61 -10.43 15.07
CA LEU A 102 18.69 -9.30 15.04
C LEU A 102 17.99 -9.09 16.39
N PRO A 103 17.60 -7.84 16.73
CA PRO A 103 16.83 -7.57 17.94
C PRO A 103 15.48 -8.31 17.98
N ASN A 104 15.17 -8.91 19.12
CA ASN A 104 13.89 -9.62 19.36
C ASN A 104 12.66 -8.73 19.17
N GLU A 105 12.80 -7.41 19.27
CA GLU A 105 11.71 -6.47 18.98
C GLU A 105 11.19 -6.59 17.52
N PHE A 106 12.01 -7.07 16.57
CA PHE A 106 11.52 -7.34 15.21
C PHE A 106 10.61 -8.56 15.14
N ALA A 107 10.86 -9.60 15.94
CA ALA A 107 9.97 -10.74 16.06
C ALA A 107 8.64 -10.32 16.70
N LYS A 108 8.70 -9.53 17.78
CA LYS A 108 7.52 -8.94 18.42
C LYS A 108 6.73 -8.05 17.47
N ALA A 109 7.41 -7.23 16.67
CA ALA A 109 6.80 -6.38 15.65
C ALA A 109 6.01 -7.19 14.61
N LEU A 110 6.55 -8.33 14.13
CA LEU A 110 5.81 -9.24 13.24
C LEU A 110 4.55 -9.80 13.92
N ARG A 111 4.67 -10.29 15.15
CA ARG A 111 3.53 -10.81 15.93
C ARG A 111 2.49 -9.75 16.29
N LEU A 112 2.83 -8.47 16.29
CA LEU A 112 1.87 -7.39 16.58
C LEU A 112 1.40 -6.66 15.34
N ALA A 113 1.99 -6.93 14.18
CA ALA A 113 1.85 -6.16 12.95
C ALA A 113 1.99 -4.64 13.21
N LYS A 114 3.15 -4.24 13.78
CA LYS A 114 3.50 -2.86 14.18
C LYS A 114 4.93 -2.46 13.82
#